data_AF-A0A967WZF0-F1
#
_entry.id   AF-A0A967WZF0-F1
#
_cell.length_a   1.000
_cell.length_b   1.000
_cell.length_c   1.000
_cell.angle_alpha   90.00
_cell.angle_beta   90.00
_cell.angle_gamma   90.00
#
_symmetry.space_group_name_H-M   'P 1'
#
loop_
_entity.id
_entity.type
_entity.pdbx_description
1 polymer ?
#
loop_
_entity_poly.entity_id
_entity_poly.type
_entity_poly.pdbx_seq_one_letter_code
_entity_poly.pdbx_strand_id
1 'polypeptide(L)'
;MTSAPSDVGDGGALTYIGQDEIIAIRGDKEDDLWKYSISGDSWETLEPAPDTIGEGGAVTFPEDDYIFVMRGDNSTDFWRYLAAPPKYDITAQAGATKLTARILLDRPQAEVLWWDFQ
;
A
#
# COMPACT_ATOMS: atom_id res chain seq x y z
N MET A 1 -18.51 -1.28 -6.59
CA MET A 1 -17.81 -1.59 -5.33
C MET A 1 -17.80 -3.09 -5.16
N THR A 2 -16.68 -3.67 -5.56
CA THR A 2 -16.37 -5.09 -5.42
C THR A 2 -16.17 -5.43 -3.95
N SER A 3 -16.75 -6.54 -3.50
CA SER A 3 -16.59 -7.04 -2.14
C SER A 3 -15.12 -7.33 -1.81
N ALA A 4 -14.76 -7.24 -0.52
CA ALA A 4 -13.43 -7.61 -0.05
C ALA A 4 -13.07 -9.06 -0.47
N PRO A 5 -11.78 -9.39 -0.66
CA PRO A 5 -11.34 -10.72 -1.11
C PRO A 5 -11.73 -11.88 -0.19
N SER A 6 -11.99 -11.61 1.09
CA SER A 6 -12.51 -12.56 2.08
C SER A 6 -13.26 -11.84 3.20
N ASP A 7 -13.92 -12.63 4.06
CA ASP A 7 -14.62 -12.12 5.22
C ASP A 7 -13.66 -11.34 6.13
N VAL A 8 -14.15 -10.21 6.65
CA VAL A 8 -13.44 -9.33 7.58
C VAL A 8 -14.02 -9.55 8.97
N GLY A 9 -13.16 -9.88 9.93
CA GLY A 9 -13.57 -10.14 11.32
C GLY A 9 -12.98 -9.13 12.30
N ASP A 10 -12.88 -9.54 13.56
CA ASP A 10 -12.38 -8.67 14.64
C ASP A 10 -10.95 -8.19 14.35
N GLY A 11 -10.72 -6.89 14.50
CA GLY A 11 -9.44 -6.25 14.13
C GLY A 11 -9.30 -5.86 12.66
N GLY A 12 -10.33 -6.09 11.85
CA GLY A 12 -10.39 -5.56 10.49
C GLY A 12 -10.44 -4.03 10.47
N ALA A 13 -9.64 -3.41 9.60
CA ALA A 13 -9.55 -1.96 9.47
C ALA A 13 -9.09 -1.54 8.08
N LEU A 14 -9.30 -0.27 7.72
CA LEU A 14 -8.78 0.31 6.48
C LEU A 14 -8.30 1.75 6.67
N THR A 15 -7.40 2.19 5.81
CA THR A 15 -6.90 3.57 5.73
C THR A 15 -6.75 4.01 4.29
N TYR A 16 -7.12 5.25 3.98
CA TYR A 16 -6.83 5.88 2.70
C TYR A 16 -5.35 6.31 2.66
N ILE A 17 -4.65 6.04 1.56
CA ILE A 17 -3.24 6.38 1.41
C ILE A 17 -2.98 7.43 0.32
N GLY A 18 -4.03 8.02 -0.25
CA GLY A 18 -3.92 9.03 -1.31
C GLY A 18 -4.10 8.46 -2.71
N GLN A 19 -4.25 9.37 -3.68
CA GLN A 19 -4.13 9.12 -5.14
C GLN A 19 -4.90 7.94 -5.75
N ASP A 20 -5.96 7.42 -5.09
CA ASP A 20 -6.88 6.34 -5.52
C ASP A 20 -6.78 5.05 -4.67
N GLU A 21 -5.87 4.98 -3.71
CA GLU A 21 -5.53 3.73 -3.02
C GLU A 21 -6.02 3.71 -1.56
N ILE A 22 -6.59 2.58 -1.14
CA ILE A 22 -6.94 2.26 0.25
C ILE A 22 -6.20 0.99 0.64
N ILE A 23 -5.64 0.95 1.85
CA ILE A 23 -5.11 -0.29 2.44
C ILE A 23 -6.12 -0.83 3.43
N ALA A 24 -6.31 -2.15 3.43
CA ALA A 24 -7.13 -2.85 4.40
C ALA A 24 -6.35 -3.99 5.06
N ILE A 25 -6.66 -4.25 6.32
CA ILE A 25 -6.27 -5.44 7.08
C ILE A 25 -7.52 -6.26 7.34
N ARG A 26 -7.43 -7.59 7.18
CA ARG A 26 -8.59 -8.49 7.32
C ARG A 26 -9.04 -8.68 8.77
N GLY A 27 -8.10 -8.70 9.71
CA GLY A 27 -8.38 -9.12 11.09
C GLY A 27 -8.68 -10.63 11.17
N ASP A 28 -9.52 -11.03 12.12
CA ASP A 28 -9.99 -12.42 12.30
C ASP A 28 -8.89 -13.45 12.58
N LYS A 29 -7.75 -13.02 13.15
CA LYS A 29 -6.55 -13.86 13.33
C LYS A 29 -5.97 -14.37 12.02
N GLU A 30 -6.07 -13.56 10.98
CA GLU A 30 -5.45 -13.79 9.68
C GLU A 30 -4.37 -12.72 9.44
N ASP A 31 -3.46 -12.96 8.50
CA ASP A 31 -2.33 -12.08 8.18
C ASP A 31 -2.53 -11.31 6.87
N ASP A 32 -3.73 -11.37 6.29
CA ASP A 32 -4.05 -10.75 5.01
C ASP A 32 -4.00 -9.21 5.05
N LEU A 33 -3.21 -8.64 4.13
CA LEU A 33 -3.24 -7.24 3.75
C LEU A 33 -3.76 -7.11 2.32
N TRP A 34 -4.62 -6.11 2.10
CA TRP A 34 -5.16 -5.82 0.78
C TRP A 34 -5.02 -4.35 0.42
N LYS A 35 -4.96 -4.10 -0.88
CA LYS A 35 -5.08 -2.77 -1.46
C LYS A 35 -6.32 -2.70 -2.33
N TYR A 36 -7.07 -1.62 -2.21
CA TYR A 36 -8.23 -1.34 -3.06
C TYR A 36 -7.94 -0.13 -3.95
N SER A 37 -8.15 -0.29 -5.26
CA SER A 37 -8.20 0.82 -6.20
C SER A 37 -9.63 1.33 -6.31
N ILE A 38 -9.84 2.60 -5.96
CA ILE A 38 -11.17 3.23 -5.98
C ILE A 38 -11.66 3.37 -7.42
N SER A 39 -10.80 3.84 -8.33
CA SER A 39 -11.12 4.01 -9.75
C SER A 39 -11.23 2.68 -10.50
N GLY A 40 -10.44 1.69 -10.10
CA GLY A 40 -10.45 0.34 -10.67
C GLY A 40 -11.57 -0.55 -10.16
N ASP A 41 -12.22 -0.18 -9.06
CA ASP A 41 -13.24 -0.99 -8.36
C ASP A 41 -12.73 -2.42 -8.07
N SER A 42 -11.47 -2.54 -7.65
CA SER A 42 -10.77 -3.82 -7.57
C SER A 42 -9.85 -3.90 -6.35
N TRP A 43 -9.66 -5.13 -5.89
CA TRP A 43 -8.75 -5.48 -4.79
C TRP A 43 -7.51 -6.20 -5.31
N GLU A 44 -6.39 -5.94 -4.64
CA GLU A 44 -5.10 -6.60 -4.82
C GLU A 44 -4.66 -7.17 -3.46
N THR A 45 -4.21 -8.42 -3.43
CA THR A 45 -3.59 -9.00 -2.23
C THR A 45 -2.13 -8.57 -2.15
N LEU A 46 -1.74 -8.04 -1.00
CA LEU A 46 -0.37 -7.60 -0.72
C LEU A 46 0.43 -8.69 -0.02
N GLU A 47 1.70 -8.40 0.27
CA GLU A 47 2.49 -9.24 1.17
C GLU A 47 1.80 -9.34 2.55
N PRO A 48 1.69 -10.55 3.12
CA PRO A 48 1.02 -10.76 4.39
C PRO A 48 1.78 -10.12 5.55
N ALA A 49 1.10 -9.96 6.68
CA ALA A 49 1.73 -9.53 7.89
C ALA A 49 2.72 -10.57 8.45
N PRO A 50 3.75 -10.17 9.22
CA PRO A 50 4.66 -11.11 9.88
C PRO A 50 3.99 -12.10 10.83
N ASP A 51 2.80 -11.75 11.35
CA ASP A 51 1.95 -12.63 12.15
C ASP A 51 0.48 -12.18 11.96
N THR A 52 -0.43 -13.03 12.40
CA THR A 52 -1.88 -12.84 12.43
C THR A 52 -2.29 -11.55 13.16
N ILE A 53 -3.28 -10.87 12.60
CA ILE A 53 -3.91 -9.66 13.14
C ILE A 53 -5.25 -10.07 13.74
N GLY A 54 -5.44 -9.80 15.03
CA GLY A 54 -6.66 -10.14 15.76
C GLY A 54 -7.38 -8.91 16.31
N GLU A 55 -8.28 -9.13 17.27
CA GLU A 55 -9.02 -8.06 17.96
C GLU A 55 -8.10 -6.92 18.41
N GLY A 56 -8.48 -5.68 18.12
CA GLY A 56 -7.65 -4.49 18.34
C GLY A 56 -6.63 -4.21 17.23
N GLY A 57 -6.63 -5.01 16.16
CA GLY A 57 -5.95 -4.72 14.91
C GLY A 57 -6.35 -3.35 14.36
N ALA A 58 -5.37 -2.58 13.91
CA ALA A 58 -5.61 -1.24 13.36
C ALA A 58 -4.53 -0.89 12.33
N VAL A 59 -4.89 -0.08 11.35
CA VAL A 59 -3.96 0.44 10.35
C VAL A 59 -4.10 1.97 10.26
N THR A 60 -2.98 2.66 10.10
CA THR A 60 -2.96 4.11 9.87
C THR A 60 -1.89 4.49 8.85
N PHE A 61 -2.14 5.59 8.17
CA PHE A 61 -1.21 6.20 7.22
C PHE A 61 -0.97 7.66 7.61
N PRO A 62 0.19 8.01 8.17
CA PRO A 62 0.49 9.36 8.65
C PRO A 62 0.95 10.34 7.55
N GLU A 63 0.58 10.10 6.29
CA GLU A 63 0.99 10.89 5.09
C GLU A 63 2.49 10.78 4.71
N ASP A 64 3.19 9.74 5.19
CA ASP A 64 4.57 9.39 4.81
C ASP A 64 4.61 8.24 3.77
N ASP A 65 5.77 7.64 3.49
CA ASP A 65 5.86 6.45 2.59
C ASP A 65 5.33 5.15 3.22
N TYR A 66 4.92 5.18 4.49
CA TYR A 66 4.65 3.99 5.28
C TYR A 66 3.26 3.96 5.89
N ILE A 67 2.62 2.79 5.87
CA ILE A 67 1.54 2.45 6.79
C ILE A 67 2.09 1.84 8.07
N PHE A 68 1.35 1.99 9.16
CA PHE A 68 1.63 1.35 10.44
C PHE A 68 0.45 0.46 10.82
N VAL A 69 0.74 -0.79 11.19
CA VAL A 69 -0.25 -1.80 11.55
C VAL A 69 -0.02 -2.25 12.99
N MET A 70 -1.05 -2.11 13.82
CA MET A 70 -1.10 -2.70 15.16
C MET A 70 -1.61 -4.14 15.03
N ARG A 71 -0.94 -5.08 15.69
CA ARG A 71 -1.32 -6.50 15.62
C ARG A 71 -2.64 -6.82 16.34
N GLY A 72 -2.87 -6.21 17.50
CA GLY A 72 -3.95 -6.62 18.39
C GLY A 72 -3.67 -7.93 19.14
N ASP A 73 -4.72 -8.66 19.51
CA ASP A 73 -4.70 -9.97 20.19
C ASP A 73 -3.83 -10.02 21.47
N ASN A 74 -3.93 -8.98 22.30
CA ASN A 74 -3.13 -8.81 23.52
C ASN A 74 -1.60 -8.79 23.30
N SER A 75 -1.15 -8.39 22.10
CA SER A 75 0.27 -8.20 21.80
C SER A 75 0.71 -6.74 21.88
N THR A 76 2.02 -6.53 22.06
CA THR A 76 2.71 -5.24 21.89
C THR A 76 3.28 -5.06 20.49
N ASP A 77 3.12 -6.03 19.60
CA ASP A 77 3.69 -6.01 18.26
C ASP A 77 2.98 -4.99 17.37
N PHE A 78 3.78 -4.28 16.58
CA PHE A 78 3.31 -3.46 15.49
C PHE A 78 4.36 -3.45 14.38
N TRP A 79 3.91 -3.20 13.16
CA TRP A 79 4.74 -3.25 11.97
C TRP A 79 4.57 -2.00 11.13
N ARG A 80 5.51 -1.78 10.21
CA ARG A 80 5.39 -0.79 9.15
C ARG A 80 5.59 -1.45 7.80
N TYR A 81 4.84 -0.98 6.81
CA TYR A 81 4.96 -1.41 5.42
C TYR A 81 5.02 -0.18 4.54
N LEU A 82 5.68 -0.29 3.38
CA LEU A 82 5.56 0.74 2.37
C LEU A 82 4.11 0.79 1.89
N ALA A 83 3.51 1.98 1.88
CA ALA A 83 2.10 2.16 1.53
C ALA A 83 1.85 1.87 0.04
N ALA A 84 2.81 2.18 -0.80
CA ALA A 84 2.84 1.86 -2.23
C ALA A 84 4.31 1.66 -2.67
N PRO A 85 4.55 1.00 -3.81
CA PRO A 85 5.88 0.97 -4.41
C PRO A 85 6.41 2.41 -4.57
N PRO A 86 7.61 2.73 -4.09
CA PRO A 86 8.11 4.09 -4.14
C PRO A 86 8.25 4.56 -5.59
N LYS A 87 7.80 5.80 -5.83
CA LYS A 87 7.80 6.49 -7.12
C LYS A 87 8.91 7.54 -7.12
N TYR A 88 9.82 7.49 -8.09
CA TYR A 88 10.90 8.45 -8.24
C TYR A 88 10.83 9.15 -9.60
N ASP A 89 10.84 10.48 -9.58
CA ASP A 89 10.97 11.27 -10.81
C ASP A 89 12.46 11.56 -11.08
N ILE A 90 13.00 10.98 -12.16
CA ILE A 90 14.33 11.27 -12.67
C ILE A 90 14.20 12.31 -13.77
N THR A 91 14.88 13.44 -13.60
CA THR A 91 14.94 14.50 -14.60
C THR A 91 16.35 14.57 -15.21
N ALA A 92 16.44 14.59 -16.54
CA ALA A 92 17.66 14.91 -17.27
C ALA A 92 17.42 16.15 -18.14
N GLN A 93 18.38 17.08 -18.16
CA GLN A 93 18.30 18.32 -18.94
C GLN A 93 19.58 18.55 -19.74
N ALA A 94 19.42 18.86 -21.03
CA ALA A 94 20.51 19.26 -21.92
C ALA A 94 20.08 20.52 -22.70
N GLY A 95 20.62 21.68 -22.28
CA GLY A 95 20.17 22.97 -22.81
C GLY A 95 18.69 23.23 -22.50
N ALA A 96 17.88 23.41 -23.54
CA ALA A 96 16.44 23.63 -23.44
C ALA A 96 15.61 22.33 -23.37
N THR A 97 16.19 21.18 -23.68
CA THR A 97 15.49 19.89 -23.68
C THR A 97 15.47 19.30 -22.27
N LYS A 98 14.29 18.84 -21.83
CA LYS A 98 14.09 18.17 -20.54
C LYS A 98 13.36 16.85 -20.77
N LEU A 99 13.86 15.79 -20.15
CA LEU A 99 13.17 14.52 -20.01
C LEU A 99 12.85 14.30 -18.54
N THR A 100 11.64 13.86 -18.23
CA THR A 100 11.28 13.36 -16.90
C THR A 100 10.77 11.92 -17.06
N ALA A 101 11.36 10.99 -16.32
CA ALA A 101 10.90 9.61 -16.25
C ALA A 101 10.49 9.31 -14.80
N ARG A 102 9.34 8.65 -14.62
CA ARG A 102 8.91 8.13 -13.32
C ARG A 102 9.26 6.66 -13.22
N ILE A 103 10.02 6.29 -12.19
CA ILE A 103 10.39 4.91 -11.88
C ILE A 103 9.59 4.45 -10.65
N LEU A 104 8.89 3.33 -10.79
CA LEU A 104 8.37 2.53 -9.67
C LEU A 104 9.40 1.47 -9.30
N LEU A 105 9.69 1.31 -8.01
CA LEU A 105 10.47 0.16 -7.52
C LEU A 105 9.53 -0.79 -6.78
N ASP A 106 9.13 -1.87 -7.44
CA ASP A 106 8.31 -2.93 -6.85
C ASP A 106 9.14 -4.20 -6.70
N ARG A 107 9.84 -4.33 -5.57
CA ARG A 107 10.90 -5.33 -5.35
C ARG A 107 10.46 -6.74 -5.82
N PRO A 108 11.22 -7.43 -6.70
CA PRO A 108 12.52 -7.10 -7.28
C PRO A 108 12.46 -6.37 -8.64
N GLN A 109 11.27 -6.01 -9.11
CA GLN A 109 11.04 -5.40 -10.41
C GLN A 109 11.10 -3.87 -10.34
N ALA A 110 11.49 -3.25 -11.44
CA ALA A 110 11.43 -1.81 -11.62
C ALA A 110 10.67 -1.52 -12.90
N GLU A 111 9.67 -0.65 -12.83
CA GLU A 111 8.86 -0.25 -13.97
C GLU A 111 9.05 1.23 -14.26
N VAL A 112 9.21 1.57 -15.54
CA VAL A 112 9.28 2.96 -16.01
C VAL A 112 7.90 3.31 -16.55
N LEU A 113 7.19 4.19 -15.87
CA LEU A 113 5.78 4.37 -16.18
C LEU A 113 5.52 5.20 -17.45
N TRP A 114 6.33 6.21 -17.80
CA TRP A 114 6.10 7.02 -19.02
C TRP A 114 7.38 7.73 -19.47
N TRP A 115 7.46 8.09 -20.76
CA TRP A 115 8.51 8.93 -21.34
C TRP A 115 7.84 10.17 -21.98
N ASP A 116 8.01 11.35 -21.39
CA ASP A 116 7.61 12.60 -22.04
C ASP A 116 8.85 13.40 -22.45
N PHE A 117 9.08 13.49 -23.76
CA PHE A 117 10.03 14.43 -24.34
C PHE A 117 9.33 15.79 -24.48
N GLN A 118 9.91 16.84 -23.89
CA GLN A 118 9.55 18.23 -24.20
C GLN A 118 10.63 18.91 -25.04
#